data_AF-A0A392PZT2-F1
#
_entry.id   AF-A0A392PZT2-F1
#
_cell.length_a   1.000
_cell.length_b   1.000
_cell.length_c   1.000
_cell.angle_alpha   90.00
_cell.angle_beta   90.00
_cell.angle_gamma   90.00
#
_symmetry.space_group_name_H-M   'P 1'
#
loop_
_entity.id
_entity.type
_entity.pdbx_description
1 polymer ?
#
loop_
_entity_poly.entity_id
_entity_poly.type
_entity_poly.pdbx_seq_one_letter_code
_entity_poly.pdbx_strand_id
1 'polypeptide(L)' 'MLKLGGHAVDAAVAAALCVGVVFQASSGIGGGSFMVVKSSSSSKAHAFDMRETAPLAASQ' A
#
# COMPACT_ATOMS: atom_id res chain seq x y z
N MET A 1 8.98 -3.21 -12.17
CA MET A 1 7.61 -3.23 -12.70
C MET A 1 7.39 -2.25 -13.86
N LEU A 2 7.58 -0.94 -13.70
CA LEU A 2 7.31 0.02 -14.80
C LEU A 2 8.06 -0.27 -16.11
N LYS A 3 9.37 -0.53 -16.05
CA LYS A 3 10.18 -0.89 -17.24
C LYS A 3 9.74 -2.20 -17.91
N LEU A 4 9.00 -3.05 -17.19
CA LEU A 4 8.48 -4.32 -17.68
C LEU A 4 7.02 -4.18 -18.17
N GLY A 5 6.50 -2.95 -18.29
CA GLY A 5 5.13 -2.70 -18.75
C GLY A 5 4.03 -2.81 -17.69
N GLY A 6 4.38 -2.92 -16.40
CA GLY A 6 3.40 -2.94 -15.32
C GLY A 6 2.76 -1.57 -15.05
N HIS A 7 1.56 -1.57 -14.46
CA HIS A 7 0.87 -0.35 -14.05
C HIS A 7 1.58 0.34 -12.86
N ALA A 8 1.21 1.60 -12.59
CA ALA A 8 1.72 2.34 -11.45
C ALA A 8 1.48 1.62 -10.11
N VAL A 9 0.33 0.95 -9.96
CA VAL A 9 -0.02 0.18 -8.75
C VAL A 9 0.89 -1.04 -8.60
N ASP A 10 1.21 -1.76 -9.68
CA ASP A 10 2.13 -2.91 -9.64
C ASP A 10 3.52 -2.49 -9.13
N ALA A 11 4.00 -1.33 -9.59
CA ALA A 11 5.26 -0.76 -9.13
C ALA A 11 5.22 -0.33 -7.67
N ALA A 12 4.12 0.28 -7.22
CA ALA A 12 3.94 0.66 -5.82
C ALA A 12 3.93 -0.56 -4.88
N VAL A 13 3.21 -1.63 -5.24
CA VAL A 13 3.15 -2.87 -4.44
C VAL A 13 4.52 -3.55 -4.38
N ALA A 14 5.21 -3.68 -5.51
CA ALA A 14 6.57 -4.24 -5.53
C ALA A 14 7.56 -3.41 -4.68
N ALA A 15 7.47 -2.08 -4.74
CA ALA A 15 8.29 -1.20 -3.91
C ALA A 15 7.94 -1.35 -2.42
N ALA A 16 6.66 -1.41 -2.05
CA ALA A 16 6.24 -1.60 -0.66
C ALA A 16 6.76 -2.91 -0.07
N LEU A 17 6.70 -4.01 -0.83
CA LEU A 17 7.27 -5.30 -0.42
C LEU A 17 8.79 -5.23 -0.29
N CYS A 18 9.48 -4.57 -1.23
CA CYS A 18 10.94 -4.37 -1.14
C CYS A 18 11.33 -3.57 0.11
N VAL A 19 10.65 -2.44 0.38
CA VAL A 19 10.87 -1.63 1.59
C VAL A 19 10.56 -2.43 2.86
N GLY A 20 9.56 -3.31 2.83
CA GLY A 20 9.29 -4.23 3.93
C GLY A 20 10.45 -5.18 4.26
N VAL A 21 11.32 -5.47 3.29
CA VAL A 21 12.54 -6.28 3.49
C VAL A 21 13.72 -5.40 3.88
N VAL A 22 14.01 -4.34 3.13
CA VAL A 22 15.23 -3.53 3.35
C VAL A 22 15.10 -2.52 4.48
N PHE A 23 13.88 -2.14 4.86
CA PHE A 23 13.56 -1.20 5.94
C PHE A 23 12.40 -1.70 6.82
N GLN A 24 12.54 -2.97 7.24
CA GLN A 24 11.58 -3.75 8.03
C GLN A 24 11.00 -3.06 9.28
N ALA A 25 11.77 -2.18 9.94
CA ALA A 25 11.33 -1.51 11.16
C ALA A 25 10.24 -0.45 10.90
N SER A 26 10.08 0.00 9.64
CA SER A 26 9.16 1.08 9.27
C SER A 26 7.99 0.64 8.39
N SER A 27 8.12 -0.48 7.68
CA SER A 27 7.13 -0.97 6.73
C SER A 27 7.12 -2.48 6.73
N GLY A 28 5.97 -3.07 6.41
CA GLY A 28 5.82 -4.51 6.25
C GLY A 28 4.37 -4.93 6.23
N ILE A 29 4.15 -6.21 5.99
CA ILE A 29 2.82 -6.82 5.92
C ILE A 29 2.11 -6.90 7.28
N GLY A 30 2.82 -6.67 8.38
CA GLY A 30 2.27 -6.69 9.74
C GLY A 30 1.71 -5.35 10.22
N GLY A 31 1.79 -4.29 9.40
CA GLY A 31 1.23 -2.98 9.71
C GLY A 31 0.06 -2.62 8.78
N GLY A 32 -0.06 -1.33 8.47
CA GLY A 32 -1.09 -0.78 7.59
C GLY A 32 -0.56 0.23 6.58
N SER A 33 -1.44 0.73 5.71
CA SER A 33 -1.08 1.67 4.65
C SER A 33 -2.26 2.53 4.20
N PHE A 34 -1.96 3.61 3.50
CA PHE A 34 -2.92 4.38 2.72
C PHE A 34 -2.41 4.49 1.29
N MET A 35 -3.27 4.22 0.31
CA MET A 35 -2.92 4.36 -1.10
C MET A 35 -3.93 5.23 -1.82
N VAL A 36 -3.46 6.25 -2.53
CA VAL A 36 -4.30 7.07 -3.42
C VAL A 36 -3.91 6.77 -4.86
N VAL A 37 -4.86 6.28 -5.64
CA VAL A 37 -4.65 5.86 -7.04
C VAL A 37 -5.52 6.71 -7.95
N LYS A 38 -4.91 7.38 -8.92
CA LYS A 38 -5.65 8.02 -10.02
C LYS A 38 -5.74 7.06 -11.20
N SER A 39 -6.96 6.71 -11.58
CA SER A 39 -7.24 5.94 -12.79
C SER A 39 -6.96 6.80 -14.02
N SER A 40 -6.11 6.33 -14.94
CA SER A 40 -5.85 7.02 -16.21
C SER A 40 -7.04 6.98 -17.16
N SER A 41 -7.85 5.92 -17.11
CA SER A 41 -9.01 5.74 -17.99
C SER A 41 -10.19 6.62 -17.61
N SER A 42 -10.45 6.79 -16.31
CA SER A 42 -11.61 7.56 -15.81
C SER A 42 -11.25 8.94 -15.24
N SER A 43 -9.95 9.24 -15.08
CA SER A 43 -9.44 10.41 -14.36
C SER A 43 -9.89 10.55 -12.90
N LYS A 44 -10.56 9.53 -12.34
CA LYS A 44 -11.02 9.50 -10.96
C LYS A 44 -9.88 9.07 -10.03
N ALA A 45 -9.86 9.66 -8.83
CA ALA A 45 -9.01 9.23 -7.74
C ALA A 45 -9.77 8.28 -6.82
N HIS A 46 -9.10 7.22 -6.38
CA HIS A 46 -9.58 6.27 -5.39
C HIS A 46 -8.62 6.28 -4.21
N ALA A 47 -9.17 6.32 -2.99
CA ALA A 47 -8.41 6.17 -1.77
C ALA A 47 -8.67 4.79 -1.18
N PHE A 48 -7.59 4.09 -0.84
CA PHE A 48 -7.59 2.79 -0.20
C PHE A 48 -7.03 2.99 1.21
N ASP A 49 -7.91 2.87 2.20
CA ASP A 49 -7.55 2.86 3.62
C ASP A 49 -7.36 1.41 4.07
N MET A 50 -6.12 1.07 4.38
CA MET A 50 -5.70 -0.24 4.87
C MET A 50 -5.03 -0.08 6.23
N ARG A 51 -5.52 0.86 7.04
CA ARG A 51 -5.04 1.08 8.41
C ARG A 51 -5.45 -0.07 9.31
N GLU A 52 -4.58 -0.38 10.26
CA GLU A 52 -4.86 -1.38 11.29
C GLU A 52 -6.07 -0.95 12.13
N THR A 53 -6.82 -1.94 12.61
CA THR A 53 -7.98 -1.73 13.49
C THR A 53 -7.70 -2.36 14.84
N ALA A 54 -8.06 -1.66 15.93
CA ALA A 54 -7.98 -2.22 17.26
C ALA A 54 -8.82 -3.52 17.34
N PRO A 55 -8.32 -4.59 17.98
CA PRO A 55 -9.09 -5.81 18.13
C PRO A 55 -10.32 -5.57 18.99
N LEU A 56 -11.37 -6.39 18.82
CA LEU A 56 -12.66 -6.22 19.51
C LEU A 56 -12.54 -6.21 21.04
N ALA A 57 -11.55 -6.90 21.60
CA ALA A 57 -11.31 -6.97 23.04
C ALA A 57 -10.43 -5.83 23.59
N ALA A 58 -10.01 -4.87 22.76
CA ALA A 58 -9.22 -3.73 23.23
C ALA A 58 -10.03 -2.89 24.24
N SER A 59 -9.34 -2.40 25.26
CA SER A 59 -9.87 -1.46 26.25
C SER A 59 -8.93 -0.26 26.34
N GLN A 60 -9.41 0.83 26.95
CA GLN A 60 -8.68 2.09 27.08
C GLN A 60 -7.55 2.00 28.12
#